data_AF-A0A2N3DD58-F1
#
_entry.id   AF-A0A2N3DD58-F1
#
_cell.length_a   1.000
_cell.length_b   1.000
_cell.length_c   1.000
_cell.angle_alpha   90.00
_cell.angle_beta   90.00
_cell.angle_gamma   90.00
#
_symmetry.space_group_name_H-M   'P 1'
#
loop_
_entity.id
_entity.type
_entity.pdbx_description
1 polymer ?
#
loop_
_entity_poly.entity_id
_entity_poly.type
_entity_poly.pdbx_seq_one_letter_code
_entity_poly.pdbx_strand_id
1 'polypeptide(L)'
;MDASHPQSAPHPAIAPSPRARWTPAKQRIFLGVLVETGCVAHAARMAGMSRSSAHRLRHRLRGTPFVQAWDHALLLHARRLRDPFADTLAPPSRPITDDSPAQR
;
A
#
# COMPACT_ATOMS: atom_id res chain seq x y z
N MET A 1 -58.67 -12.12 -13.48
CA MET A 1 -58.17 -10.81 -13.96
C MET A 1 -58.15 -9.91 -12.74
N ASP A 2 -57.05 -9.44 -12.18
CA ASP A 2 -55.64 -9.52 -12.56
C ASP A 2 -54.84 -9.28 -11.27
N ALA A 3 -53.75 -10.02 -11.10
CA ALA A 3 -52.87 -9.91 -9.94
C ALA A 3 -51.95 -8.69 -10.13
N SER A 4 -52.28 -7.57 -9.49
CA SER A 4 -51.37 -6.41 -9.43
C SER A 4 -50.14 -6.74 -8.57
N HIS A 5 -49.07 -7.16 -9.25
CA HIS A 5 -47.74 -7.24 -8.66
C HIS A 5 -47.11 -5.84 -8.56
N PRO A 6 -46.46 -5.48 -7.45
CA PRO A 6 -45.74 -4.22 -7.35
C PRO A 6 -44.44 -4.29 -8.17
N GLN A 7 -44.29 -3.35 -9.10
CA GLN A 7 -43.08 -3.14 -9.90
C GLN A 7 -41.91 -2.80 -8.97
N SER A 8 -40.96 -3.72 -8.81
CA SER A 8 -39.69 -3.47 -8.15
C SER A 8 -38.83 -2.53 -9.00
N ALA A 9 -38.45 -1.37 -8.44
CA ALA A 9 -37.54 -0.44 -9.07
C ALA A 9 -36.12 -1.05 -9.21
N PRO A 10 -35.39 -0.76 -10.29
CA PRO A 10 -34.03 -1.26 -10.47
C PRO A 10 -33.09 -0.60 -9.46
N HIS A 11 -32.47 -1.41 -8.59
CA HIS A 11 -31.34 -0.96 -7.78
C HIS A 11 -30.18 -0.58 -8.71
N PRO A 12 -29.50 0.57 -8.50
CA PRO A 12 -28.33 0.93 -9.28
C PRO A 12 -27.26 -0.15 -9.06
N ALA A 13 -26.97 -0.93 -10.10
CA ALA A 13 -25.91 -1.91 -10.08
C ALA A 13 -24.59 -1.16 -9.91
N ILE A 14 -24.02 -1.21 -8.71
CA ILE A 14 -22.68 -0.69 -8.42
C ILE A 14 -21.71 -1.47 -9.32
N ALA A 15 -21.16 -0.81 -10.33
CA ALA A 15 -20.17 -1.42 -11.20
C ALA A 15 -18.98 -1.90 -10.35
N PRO A 16 -18.51 -3.15 -10.52
CA PRO A 16 -17.41 -3.66 -9.71
C PRO A 16 -16.15 -2.83 -9.96
N SER A 17 -15.61 -2.24 -8.89
CA SER A 17 -14.35 -1.51 -8.93
C SER A 17 -13.24 -2.41 -9.52
N PRO A 18 -12.36 -1.88 -10.40
CA PRO A 18 -11.24 -2.63 -10.94
C PRO A 18 -10.44 -3.30 -9.81
N ARG A 19 -10.35 -4.64 -9.85
CA ARG A 19 -9.60 -5.41 -8.84
C ARG A 19 -8.18 -4.85 -8.71
N ALA A 20 -7.75 -4.55 -7.48
CA ALA A 20 -6.41 -4.03 -7.21
C ALA A 20 -5.34 -5.02 -7.70
N ARG A 21 -4.52 -4.59 -8.67
CA ARG A 21 -3.42 -5.38 -9.26
C ARG A 21 -2.07 -4.84 -8.84
N TRP A 22 -1.11 -5.74 -8.60
CA TRP A 22 0.27 -5.38 -8.31
C TRP A 22 0.95 -4.91 -9.59
N THR A 23 1.13 -3.60 -9.72
CA THR A 23 1.89 -2.98 -10.81
C THR A 23 3.33 -2.69 -10.35
N PRO A 24 4.28 -2.50 -11.28
CA PRO A 24 5.64 -2.09 -10.92
C PRO A 24 5.68 -0.78 -10.10
N ALA A 25 4.77 0.17 -10.37
CA ALA A 25 4.65 1.39 -9.58
C ALA A 25 4.29 1.10 -8.11
N LYS A 26 3.30 0.23 -7.86
CA LYS A 26 2.91 -0.18 -6.50
C LYS A 26 4.01 -0.96 -5.79
N GLN A 27 4.78 -1.78 -6.51
CA GLN A 27 5.94 -2.48 -5.97
C GLN A 27 7.02 -1.49 -5.50
N ARG A 28 7.29 -0.42 -6.25
CA ARG A 28 8.24 0.63 -5.85
C ARG A 28 7.77 1.39 -4.61
N ILE A 29 6.50 1.81 -4.57
CA ILE A 29 5.91 2.46 -3.39
C ILE A 29 6.03 1.55 -2.17
N PHE A 30 5.67 0.28 -2.34
CA PHE A 30 5.77 -0.72 -1.27
C PHE A 30 7.21 -0.82 -0.74
N LEU A 31 8.21 -0.96 -1.61
CA LEU A 31 9.61 -1.09 -1.20
C LEU A 31 10.14 0.17 -0.51
N GLY A 32 9.81 1.37 -1.02
CA GLY A 32 10.22 2.64 -0.41
C GLY A 32 9.70 2.77 1.03
N VAL A 33 8.39 2.58 1.21
CA VAL A 33 7.76 2.64 2.54
C VAL A 33 8.26 1.51 3.45
N LEU A 34 8.63 0.36 2.89
CA LEU A 34 9.17 -0.75 3.68
C LEU A 34 10.57 -0.44 4.23
N VAL A 35 11.43 0.25 3.48
CA VAL A 35 12.74 0.72 3.97
C VAL A 35 12.56 1.73 5.10
N GLU A 36 11.59 2.64 4.95
CA GLU A 36 11.33 3.70 5.92
C GLU A 36 10.77 3.14 7.23
N THR A 37 9.77 2.25 7.13
CA THR A 37 8.95 1.85 8.29
C THR A 37 9.21 0.44 8.81
N GLY A 38 9.84 -0.43 8.02
CA GLY A 38 9.97 -1.86 8.33
C GLY A 38 8.64 -2.62 8.41
N CYS A 39 7.50 -1.96 8.17
CA CYS A 39 6.18 -2.52 8.43
C CYS A 39 5.46 -2.91 7.13
N VAL A 40 5.40 -4.20 6.85
CA VAL A 40 4.73 -4.77 5.65
C VAL A 40 3.27 -4.33 5.55
N ALA A 41 2.55 -4.27 6.68
CA ALA A 41 1.15 -3.88 6.68
C ALA A 41 0.95 -2.40 6.33
N HIS A 42 1.87 -1.54 6.77
CA HIS A 42 1.84 -0.12 6.44
C HIS A 42 2.26 0.12 4.99
N ALA A 43 3.38 -0.47 4.56
CA ALA A 43 3.85 -0.41 3.18
C ALA A 43 2.80 -0.93 2.17
N ALA A 44 2.10 -2.02 2.49
CA ALA A 44 1.03 -2.52 1.64
C ALA A 44 -0.12 -1.52 1.51
N ARG A 45 -0.56 -0.92 2.63
CA ARG A 45 -1.63 0.09 2.63
C ARG A 45 -1.25 1.32 1.79
N MET A 46 -0.02 1.81 1.93
CA MET A 46 0.50 2.92 1.13
C MET A 46 0.55 2.61 -0.37
N ALA A 47 0.81 1.35 -0.74
CA ALA A 47 0.73 0.89 -2.13
C ALA A 47 -0.71 0.61 -2.62
N GLY A 48 -1.73 0.87 -1.80
CA GLY A 48 -3.14 0.57 -2.10
C GLY A 48 -3.42 -0.94 -2.16
N MET A 49 -2.79 -1.70 -1.27
CA MET A 49 -2.85 -3.17 -1.20
C MET A 49 -3.08 -3.66 0.23
N SER A 50 -3.63 -4.88 0.34
CA SER A 50 -3.71 -5.56 1.63
C SER A 50 -2.41 -6.30 1.97
N ARG A 51 -2.13 -6.46 3.26
CA ARG A 51 -0.99 -7.25 3.77
C ARG A 51 -0.99 -8.66 3.18
N SER A 52 -2.15 -9.33 3.17
CA SER A 52 -2.29 -10.69 2.62
C SER A 52 -1.98 -10.75 1.12
N SER A 53 -2.34 -9.71 0.36
CA SER A 53 -1.96 -9.58 -1.06
C SER A 53 -0.46 -9.43 -1.24
N ALA A 54 0.21 -8.69 -0.35
CA ALA A 54 1.66 -8.50 -0.37
C ALA A 54 2.41 -9.83 -0.09
N HIS A 55 1.95 -10.61 0.90
CA HIS A 55 2.51 -11.94 1.14
C HIS A 55 2.30 -12.86 -0.07
N ARG A 56 1.09 -12.92 -0.65
CA ARG A 56 0.84 -13.72 -1.87
C ARG A 56 1.75 -13.30 -3.02
N LEU A 57 1.96 -11.99 -3.22
CA LEU A 57 2.90 -11.49 -4.22
C LEU A 57 4.32 -12.03 -3.96
N ARG A 58 4.80 -11.94 -2.72
CA ARG A 58 6.13 -12.44 -2.33
C ARG A 58 6.27 -13.94 -2.61
N HIS A 59 5.23 -14.74 -2.33
CA HIS A 59 5.24 -16.17 -2.66
C HIS A 59 5.27 -16.42 -4.18
N ARG A 60 4.50 -15.65 -4.95
CA ARG A 60 4.44 -15.78 -6.42
C ARG A 60 5.76 -15.39 -7.10
N LEU A 61 6.47 -14.39 -6.55
CA LEU A 61 7.69 -13.83 -7.09
C LEU A 61 8.96 -14.41 -6.44
N ARG A 62 8.89 -15.57 -5.79
CA ARG A 62 10.05 -16.24 -5.20
C ARG A 62 11.15 -16.42 -6.26
N GLY A 63 12.39 -16.14 -5.87
CA GLY A 63 13.56 -16.20 -6.77
C GLY A 63 13.76 -14.96 -7.66
N THR A 64 12.85 -13.99 -7.65
CA THR A 64 13.00 -12.77 -8.44
C THR A 64 13.77 -11.67 -7.67
N PRO A 65 14.36 -10.69 -8.39
CA PRO A 65 15.00 -9.52 -7.77
C PRO A 65 14.08 -8.72 -6.84
N PHE A 66 12.75 -8.76 -7.05
CA PHE A 66 11.80 -8.09 -6.17
C PHE A 66 11.83 -8.66 -4.74
N VAL A 67 11.94 -9.98 -4.58
CA VAL A 67 12.00 -10.61 -3.25
C VAL A 67 13.34 -10.28 -2.58
N GLN A 68 14.42 -10.24 -3.34
CA GLN A 68 15.73 -9.78 -2.83
C GLN A 68 15.68 -8.33 -2.37
N ALA A 69 15.04 -7.45 -3.16
CA ALA A 69 14.85 -6.05 -2.80
C ALA A 69 13.97 -5.89 -1.54
N TRP A 70 12.96 -6.74 -1.36
CA TRP A 70 12.15 -6.78 -0.14
C TRP A 70 13.00 -7.12 1.08
N ASP A 71 13.80 -8.17 1.01
CA ASP A 71 14.66 -8.59 2.12
C ASP A 71 15.74 -7.54 2.41
N HIS A 72 16.29 -6.94 1.35
CA HIS A 72 17.21 -5.81 1.48
C HIS A 72 16.55 -4.61 2.16
N ALA A 73 15.29 -4.29 1.85
CA ALA A 73 14.58 -3.19 2.47
C ALA A 73 14.42 -3.39 3.99
N LEU A 74 14.06 -4.60 4.41
CA LEU A 74 13.98 -4.94 5.84
C LEU A 74 15.35 -4.88 6.53
N LEU A 75 16.39 -5.36 5.85
CA LEU A 75 17.76 -5.29 6.36
C LEU A 75 18.25 -3.85 6.51
N LEU A 76 17.97 -2.98 5.53
CA LEU A 76 18.30 -1.56 5.58
C LEU A 76 17.59 -0.87 6.74
N HIS A 77 16.30 -1.14 6.92
CA HIS A 77 15.54 -0.61 8.05
C HIS A 77 16.15 -1.05 9.40
N ALA A 78 16.42 -2.35 9.55
CA ALA A 78 17.03 -2.89 10.77
C ALA A 78 18.44 -2.32 11.03
N ARG A 79 19.22 -2.04 9.97
CA ARG A 79 20.52 -1.37 10.09
C ARG A 79 20.37 0.06 10.57
N ARG A 80 19.40 0.83 10.03
CA ARG A 80 19.14 2.20 10.48
C ARG A 80 18.78 2.25 11.96
N LEU A 81 17.91 1.36 12.43
CA LEU A 81 17.55 1.29 13.85
C LEU A 81 18.73 0.95 14.78
N ARG A 82 19.79 0.35 14.25
CA ARG A 82 21.01 0.01 15.01
C ARG A 82 22.09 1.07 14.91
N ASP A 83 21.98 1.99 13.96
CA ASP A 83 22.98 3.03 13.73
C ASP A 83 22.60 4.27 14.56
N PRO A 84 23.42 4.63 15.58
CA PRO A 84 23.12 5.76 16.45
C PRO A 84 23.11 7.11 15.73
N PHE A 85 23.58 7.18 14.49
CA PHE A 85 23.62 8.41 13.69
C PHE A 85 22.65 8.41 12.51
N ALA A 86 21.90 7.33 12.27
CA ALA A 86 21.03 7.23 11.10
C ALA A 86 19.93 8.30 11.07
N ASP A 87 19.42 8.71 12.22
CA ASP A 87 18.38 9.75 12.32
C ASP A 87 18.95 11.15 12.07
N THR A 88 20.24 11.37 12.37
CA THR A 88 20.94 12.65 12.13
C THR A 88 21.22 12.89 10.65
N LEU A 89 21.37 11.81 9.87
CA LEU A 89 21.67 11.86 8.43
C LEU A 89 20.42 11.83 7.55
N ALA A 90 19.25 11.52 8.11
CA ALA A 90 18.00 11.65 7.40
C ALA A 90 17.62 13.14 7.36
N PRO A 91 17.55 13.79 6.18
CA PRO A 91 16.89 15.09 6.11
C PRO A 91 15.48 14.93 6.69
N PRO A 92 14.97 15.90 7.46
CA PRO A 92 13.65 15.75 8.03
C PRO A 92 12.66 15.67 6.87
N SER A 93 12.18 14.46 6.59
CA SER A 93 10.97 14.24 5.80
C SER A 93 9.81 14.76 6.62
N ARG A 94 9.75 16.09 6.77
CA ARG A 94 8.53 16.77 7.18
C ARG A 94 7.51 16.38 6.12
N PRO A 95 6.37 15.78 6.49
CA PRO A 95 5.23 15.86 5.60
C PRO A 95 4.93 17.35 5.45
N ILE A 96 5.33 17.93 4.32
CA ILE A 96 4.73 19.15 3.77
C ILE A 96 3.29 18.77 3.42
N THR A 97 2.46 18.61 4.45
CA THR A 97 1.02 18.78 4.35
C THR A 97 0.75 20.13 4.97
N ASP A 98 1.09 21.18 4.21
CA ASP A 98 0.30 22.40 4.25
C ASP A 98 -1.00 22.05 3.53
N ASP A 99 -1.98 21.58 4.28
CA ASP A 99 -3.38 21.66 3.89
C ASP A 99 -4.07 22.39 5.05
N SER A 100 -3.94 23.71 5.00
CA SER A 100 -4.75 24.61 5.82
C SER A 100 -6.23 24.31 5.56
N PRO A 101 -7.05 23.97 6.57
CA PRO A 101 -8.49 23.98 6.39
C PRO A 101 -8.97 25.43 6.43
N ALA A 102 -8.76 26.15 5.33
CA ALA A 102 -9.53 27.34 5.03
C ALA A 102 -10.61 26.94 4.04
N GLN A 103 -11.87 26.95 4.51
CA GLN A 103 -13.03 27.55 3.85
C GLN A 103 -14.33 26.72 4.01
N ARG A 104 -15.10 26.98 5.06
CA ARG A 104 -16.38 27.72 5.05
C ARG A 104 -17.13 27.57 6.37
#